data_AF-A0A843KII3-F1
#
_entry.id   AF-A0A843KII3-F1
#
_cell.length_a   1.000
_cell.length_b   1.000
_cell.length_c   1.000
_cell.angle_alpha   90.00
_cell.angle_beta   90.00
_cell.angle_gamma   90.00
#
_symmetry.space_group_name_H-M   'P 1'
#
loop_
_entity.id
_entity.type
_entity.pdbx_description
1 polymer ?
#
loop_
_entity_poly.entity_id
_entity_poly.type
_entity_poly.pdbx_seq_one_letter_code
_entity_poly.pdbx_strand_id
1 'polypeptide(L)'
;MTRRTYLLISMPSRSRENALSEVIGFILILALIAALASLYLTYVVPAQGREGEIKHMAEINDQFLGYKTAIDSLWINDQTNVPISRTFTLGTLTGTTQGSFVIPIFQPYPSSGSMVVNGRGESITISADALVQGFPGSATPNLNPMYYEPDHIYVQVMTTDKSQVGGVVISPVQGNNDWYLTLNITPILISGFSGSQAPVNLPNLTVESVPGISAWINSILRPNWTKLVQGSGVSQSALTMTLVKNGNATFSNFIIIPNIENNRNYTIDLLDDAYGLASILEYPLEISTPISSPPNIHVYYPVNVGYISLLVKNSHQMGSLEFQSNNKYWIQQNYYYQQGGVFLEQPGDGMVAKVMPLISITNETGIPSVKIIDIVITPVGQSNI
;
A
#
# COMPACT_ATOMS: atom_id res chain seq x y z
N MET A 1 61.69 -117.10 17.57
CA MET A 1 61.41 -116.67 16.18
C MET A 1 59.93 -116.30 16.15
N THR A 2 59.44 -115.12 15.76
CA THR A 2 59.83 -114.20 14.67
C THR A 2 59.17 -112.82 14.93
N ARG A 3 59.84 -111.72 14.55
CA ARG A 3 59.36 -110.31 14.62
C ARG A 3 58.10 -110.04 13.79
N ARG A 4 57.21 -109.16 14.27
CA ARG A 4 56.44 -108.19 13.45
C ARG A 4 56.07 -106.93 14.24
N THR A 5 56.25 -105.78 13.58
CA THR A 5 55.92 -104.41 14.02
C THR A 5 54.53 -104.03 13.51
N TYR A 6 53.69 -103.37 14.30
CA TYR A 6 52.59 -102.51 13.82
C TYR A 6 52.34 -101.32 14.76
N LEU A 7 51.91 -100.23 14.14
CA LEU A 7 51.75 -98.84 14.58
C LEU A 7 50.24 -98.57 14.84
N LEU A 8 49.90 -97.38 15.39
CA LEU A 8 48.57 -96.71 15.45
C LEU A 8 47.75 -96.98 16.73
N ILE A 9 46.99 -96.06 17.33
CA ILE A 9 46.66 -94.64 17.10
C ILE A 9 46.20 -94.10 18.48
N SER A 10 46.60 -92.88 18.85
CA SER A 10 46.03 -92.16 19.98
C SER A 10 44.59 -91.74 19.66
N MET A 11 43.60 -92.18 20.45
CA MET A 11 42.24 -91.67 20.36
C MET A 11 42.17 -90.25 20.95
N PRO A 12 41.71 -89.23 20.21
CA PRO A 12 41.60 -87.89 20.74
C PRO A 12 40.32 -87.70 21.57
N SER A 13 40.44 -86.80 22.54
CA SER A 13 39.42 -86.31 23.46
C SER A 13 38.11 -85.85 22.77
N ARG A 14 36.98 -86.35 23.27
CA ARG A 14 35.59 -85.95 22.89
C ARG A 14 35.17 -84.54 23.34
N SER A 15 36.03 -83.76 24.00
CA SER A 15 35.68 -82.42 24.51
C SER A 15 35.78 -81.31 23.43
N ARG A 16 36.54 -81.53 22.36
CA ARG A 16 36.76 -80.52 21.30
C ARG A 16 35.60 -80.36 20.31
N GLU A 17 34.81 -81.40 20.08
CA GLU A 17 33.74 -81.40 19.07
C GLU A 17 32.48 -80.68 19.56
N ASN A 18 32.17 -80.75 20.86
CA ASN A 18 31.02 -80.06 21.45
C ASN A 18 31.20 -78.53 21.45
N ALA A 19 32.40 -78.04 21.80
CA ALA A 19 32.70 -76.61 21.77
C ALA A 19 32.71 -76.03 20.33
N LEU A 20 33.11 -76.82 19.34
CA LEU A 20 33.04 -76.41 17.92
C LEU A 20 31.60 -76.34 17.40
N SER A 21 30.74 -77.28 17.78
CA SER A 21 29.32 -77.28 17.40
C SER A 21 28.55 -76.10 18.01
N GLU A 22 28.86 -75.73 19.25
CA GLU A 22 28.24 -74.57 19.92
C GLU A 22 28.58 -73.25 19.23
N VAL A 23 29.86 -73.07 18.84
CA VAL A 23 30.32 -71.87 18.11
C VAL A 23 29.69 -71.78 16.72
N ILE A 24 29.61 -72.91 15.98
CA ILE A 24 28.98 -72.93 14.65
C ILE A 24 27.48 -72.61 14.75
N GLY A 25 26.79 -73.15 15.76
CA GLY A 25 25.39 -72.82 16.03
C GLY A 25 25.18 -71.34 16.33
N PHE A 26 26.06 -70.73 17.12
CA PHE A 26 26.01 -69.30 17.43
C PHE A 26 26.24 -68.43 16.18
N ILE A 27 27.21 -68.77 15.34
CA ILE A 27 27.49 -68.03 14.09
C ILE A 27 26.31 -68.12 13.11
N LEU A 28 25.68 -69.29 12.98
CA LEU A 28 24.50 -69.46 12.13
C LEU A 28 23.30 -68.63 12.63
N ILE A 29 23.07 -68.59 13.94
CA ILE A 29 22.01 -67.76 14.54
C ILE A 29 22.32 -66.28 14.31
N LEU A 30 23.58 -65.86 14.49
CA LEU A 30 23.98 -64.47 14.26
C LEU A 30 23.83 -64.07 12.78
N ALA A 31 24.16 -64.97 11.85
CA ALA A 31 23.95 -64.76 10.42
C ALA A 31 22.45 -64.63 10.07
N LEU A 32 21.59 -65.46 10.68
CA LEU A 32 20.14 -65.37 10.51
C LEU A 32 19.57 -64.05 11.07
N ILE A 33 20.00 -63.64 12.26
CA ILE A 33 19.60 -62.36 12.87
C ILE A 33 20.07 -61.19 11.99
N ALA A 34 21.30 -61.23 11.49
CA ALA A 34 21.83 -60.20 10.61
C ALA A 34 21.03 -60.11 9.29
N ALA A 35 20.63 -61.25 8.72
CA ALA A 35 19.79 -61.29 7.52
C ALA A 35 18.39 -60.68 7.78
N LEU A 36 17.75 -61.05 8.89
CA LEU A 36 16.44 -60.50 9.29
C LEU A 36 16.54 -58.99 9.61
N ALA A 37 17.59 -58.56 10.31
CA ALA A 37 17.83 -57.15 10.62
C ALA A 37 18.07 -56.32 9.34
N SER A 38 18.83 -56.85 8.39
CA SER A 38 19.06 -56.20 7.09
C SER A 38 17.76 -55.99 6.30
N LEU A 39 16.91 -57.03 6.25
CA LEU A 39 15.59 -56.95 5.63
C LEU A 39 14.69 -55.92 6.32
N TYR A 40 14.71 -55.92 7.66
CA TYR A 40 13.94 -54.96 8.46
C TYR A 40 14.37 -53.51 8.18
N LEU A 41 15.68 -53.24 8.17
CA LEU A 41 16.23 -51.91 7.88
C LEU A 41 15.95 -51.44 6.46
N THR A 42 15.93 -52.35 5.49
CA THR A 42 15.74 -52.00 4.07
C THR A 42 14.27 -51.78 3.72
N TYR A 43 13.34 -52.50 4.37
CA TYR A 43 11.92 -52.45 4.00
C TYR A 43 11.04 -51.78 5.05
N VAL A 44 11.15 -52.18 6.32
CA VAL A 44 10.23 -51.75 7.37
C VAL A 44 10.53 -50.32 7.81
N VAL A 45 11.81 -49.97 7.99
CA VAL A 45 12.21 -48.64 8.47
C VAL A 45 11.78 -47.52 7.50
N PRO A 46 12.08 -47.58 6.18
CA PRO A 46 11.62 -46.57 5.25
C PRO A 46 10.09 -46.51 5.13
N ALA A 47 9.41 -47.66 5.21
CA ALA A 47 7.94 -47.69 5.15
C ALA A 47 7.30 -46.98 6.35
N GLN A 48 7.83 -47.19 7.56
CA GLN A 48 7.42 -46.48 8.77
C GLN A 48 7.73 -44.98 8.68
N GLY A 49 8.91 -44.62 8.15
CA GLY A 49 9.29 -43.21 7.92
C GLY A 49 8.30 -42.49 6.98
N ARG A 50 7.91 -43.15 5.88
CA ARG A 50 6.91 -42.64 4.95
C ARG A 50 5.55 -42.41 5.61
N GLU A 51 5.08 -43.38 6.38
CA GLU A 51 3.80 -43.25 7.09
C GLU A 51 3.85 -42.11 8.12
N GLY A 52 4.97 -41.98 8.85
CA GLY A 52 5.20 -40.87 9.77
C GLY A 52 5.18 -39.50 9.08
N GLU A 53 5.79 -39.38 7.90
CA GLU A 53 5.77 -38.15 7.11
C GLU A 53 4.40 -37.82 6.54
N ILE A 54 3.65 -38.82 6.05
CA ILE A 54 2.27 -38.62 5.58
C ILE A 54 1.40 -38.10 6.72
N LYS A 55 1.49 -38.73 7.90
CA LYS A 55 0.75 -38.29 9.08
C LYS A 55 1.15 -36.87 9.50
N HIS A 56 2.44 -36.58 9.51
CA HIS A 56 2.94 -35.26 9.84
C HIS A 56 2.42 -34.18 8.87
N MET A 57 2.42 -34.43 7.56
CA MET A 57 1.88 -33.48 6.58
C MET A 57 0.37 -33.29 6.72
N ALA A 58 -0.38 -34.33 7.10
CA ALA A 58 -1.79 -34.19 7.43
C ALA A 58 -2.02 -33.31 8.67
N GLU A 59 -1.18 -33.45 9.71
CA GLU A 59 -1.21 -32.59 10.89
C GLU A 59 -0.91 -31.13 10.54
N ILE A 60 0.08 -30.86 9.68
CA ILE A 60 0.39 -29.50 9.21
C ILE A 60 -0.81 -28.91 8.46
N ASN A 61 -1.42 -29.66 7.54
CA ASN A 61 -2.62 -29.22 6.84
C ASN A 61 -3.71 -28.77 7.83
N ASP A 62 -3.99 -29.60 8.85
CA ASP A 62 -5.00 -29.29 9.85
C ASP A 62 -4.63 -28.06 10.71
N GLN A 63 -3.33 -27.87 11.01
CA GLN A 63 -2.82 -26.68 11.71
C GLN A 63 -3.05 -25.40 10.89
N PHE A 64 -2.84 -25.43 9.57
CA PHE A 64 -3.14 -24.29 8.69
C PHE A 64 -4.66 -24.03 8.55
N LEU A 65 -5.48 -25.08 8.48
CA LEU A 65 -6.95 -24.94 8.49
C LEU A 65 -7.45 -24.35 9.82
N GLY A 66 -6.88 -24.79 10.95
CA GLY A 66 -7.18 -24.23 12.27
C GLY A 66 -6.70 -22.78 12.41
N TYR A 67 -5.55 -22.43 11.83
CA TYR A 67 -5.07 -21.06 11.75
C TYR A 67 -6.03 -20.17 10.94
N LYS A 68 -6.43 -20.60 9.73
CA LYS A 68 -7.45 -19.92 8.91
C LYS A 68 -8.74 -19.68 9.70
N THR A 69 -9.26 -20.72 10.33
CA THR A 69 -10.50 -20.63 11.11
C THR A 69 -10.39 -19.61 12.24
N ALA A 70 -9.24 -19.53 12.93
CA ALA A 70 -9.03 -18.51 13.96
C ALA A 70 -9.04 -17.10 13.38
N ILE A 71 -8.32 -16.88 12.28
CA ILE A 71 -8.28 -15.58 11.60
C ILE A 71 -9.68 -15.18 11.11
N ASP A 72 -10.43 -16.10 10.50
CA ASP A 72 -11.79 -15.86 10.06
C ASP A 72 -12.73 -15.53 11.21
N SER A 73 -12.55 -16.18 12.36
CA SER A 73 -13.37 -15.88 13.52
C SER A 73 -13.13 -14.46 14.03
N LEU A 74 -11.90 -13.95 13.95
CA LEU A 74 -11.62 -12.55 14.26
C LEU A 74 -12.26 -11.63 13.23
N TRP A 75 -12.13 -11.99 11.95
CA TRP A 75 -12.68 -11.24 10.83
C TRP A 75 -14.21 -11.12 10.90
N ILE A 76 -14.91 -12.24 11.04
CA ILE A 76 -16.39 -12.29 11.09
C ILE A 76 -16.96 -11.52 12.29
N ASN A 77 -16.20 -11.42 13.38
CA ASN A 77 -16.61 -10.72 14.59
C ASN A 77 -16.02 -9.29 14.71
N ASP A 78 -15.48 -8.74 13.61
CA ASP A 78 -14.84 -7.42 13.54
C ASP A 78 -13.82 -7.16 14.68
N GLN A 79 -13.13 -8.23 15.13
CA GLN A 79 -12.16 -8.16 16.22
C GLN A 79 -10.80 -7.71 15.68
N THR A 80 -10.32 -6.58 16.17
CA THR A 80 -8.97 -6.06 15.88
C THR A 80 -8.10 -6.10 17.13
N ASN A 81 -6.77 -6.23 16.98
CA ASN A 81 -5.80 -6.29 18.08
C ASN A 81 -5.97 -7.45 19.08
N VAL A 82 -6.60 -8.55 18.66
CA VAL A 82 -6.71 -9.77 19.49
C VAL A 82 -5.61 -10.76 19.11
N PRO A 83 -4.76 -11.21 20.05
CA PRO A 83 -3.74 -12.20 19.76
C PRO A 83 -4.36 -13.57 19.53
N ILE A 84 -3.91 -14.26 18.48
CA ILE A 84 -4.18 -15.69 18.29
C ILE A 84 -2.92 -16.49 18.55
N SER A 85 -3.06 -17.61 19.23
CA SER A 85 -1.97 -18.56 19.45
C SER A 85 -2.31 -19.87 18.77
N ARG A 86 -1.44 -20.30 17.85
CA ARG A 86 -1.48 -21.61 17.20
C ARG A 86 -0.10 -22.22 17.26
N THR A 87 -0.05 -23.53 17.46
CA THR A 87 1.19 -24.29 17.47
C THR A 87 1.34 -25.01 16.14
N PHE A 88 2.55 -24.96 15.59
CA PHE A 88 2.92 -25.72 14.40
C PHE A 88 3.94 -26.79 14.79
N THR A 89 3.69 -28.02 14.38
CA THR A 89 4.64 -29.12 14.57
C THR A 89 5.69 -29.03 13.49
N LEU A 90 6.99 -29.01 13.82
CA LEU A 90 8.05 -28.79 12.81
C LEU A 90 8.79 -30.06 12.38
N GLY A 91 8.33 -31.23 12.79
CA GLY A 91 8.97 -32.47 12.38
C GLY A 91 8.27 -33.71 12.92
N THR A 92 8.73 -34.86 12.46
CA THR A 92 8.22 -36.15 12.91
C THR A 92 8.80 -36.49 14.29
N LEU A 93 7.92 -36.83 15.24
CA LEU A 93 8.32 -37.25 16.59
C LEU A 93 9.07 -38.58 16.52
N THR A 94 10.28 -38.64 17.07
CA THR A 94 11.01 -39.89 17.31
C THR A 94 10.62 -40.47 18.68
N GLY A 95 10.62 -41.79 18.80
CA GLY A 95 10.19 -42.53 20.00
C GLY A 95 11.06 -42.35 21.26
N THR A 96 11.91 -41.33 21.34
CA THR A 96 12.78 -41.07 22.51
C THR A 96 12.07 -40.31 23.64
N THR A 97 10.87 -39.78 23.41
CA THR A 97 10.08 -39.05 24.43
C THR A 97 9.12 -39.94 25.22
N GLN A 98 9.02 -41.22 24.91
CA GLN A 98 8.11 -42.16 25.59
C GLN A 98 8.87 -43.35 26.19
N GLY A 99 9.78 -43.10 27.14
CA GLY A 99 10.25 -44.05 28.17
C GLY A 99 10.60 -45.51 27.79
N SER A 100 10.76 -45.82 26.51
CA SER A 100 10.83 -47.17 25.97
C SER A 100 12.24 -47.42 25.44
N PHE A 101 12.78 -48.60 25.72
CA PHE A 101 14.09 -49.00 25.24
C PHE A 101 14.02 -49.17 23.72
N VAL A 102 14.51 -48.18 22.97
CA VAL A 102 14.58 -48.24 21.51
C VAL A 102 16.03 -48.13 21.04
N ILE A 103 16.43 -49.06 20.16
CA ILE A 103 17.74 -49.05 19.52
C ILE A 103 17.66 -48.09 18.31
N PRO A 104 18.45 -47.00 18.28
CA PRO A 104 18.33 -45.94 17.27
C PRO A 104 18.47 -46.38 15.81
N ILE A 105 19.17 -47.49 15.54
CA ILE A 105 19.40 -47.98 14.17
C ILE A 105 18.12 -48.50 13.50
N PHE A 106 17.12 -48.94 14.28
CA PHE A 106 15.88 -49.50 13.76
C PHE A 106 14.76 -48.46 13.62
N GLN A 107 15.08 -47.17 13.70
CA GLN A 107 14.13 -46.08 13.52
C GLN A 107 14.38 -45.32 12.21
N PRO A 108 13.32 -44.80 11.56
CA PRO A 108 13.50 -43.92 10.42
C PRO A 108 14.16 -42.62 10.85
N TYR A 109 14.89 -41.99 9.93
CA TYR A 109 15.42 -40.66 10.19
C TYR A 109 14.28 -39.65 10.31
N PRO A 110 14.29 -38.76 11.32
CA PRO A 110 13.26 -37.75 11.43
C PRO A 110 13.34 -36.75 10.29
N SER A 111 12.18 -36.19 10.00
CA SER A 111 11.91 -35.18 8.99
C SER A 111 11.68 -33.86 9.72
N SER A 112 12.04 -32.77 9.08
CA SER A 112 11.91 -31.43 9.67
C SER A 112 11.10 -30.52 8.76
N GLY A 113 10.81 -29.33 9.24
CA GLY A 113 10.30 -28.23 8.44
C GLY A 113 10.65 -26.90 9.08
N SER A 114 10.56 -25.85 8.28
CA SER A 114 10.83 -24.48 8.71
C SER A 114 9.61 -23.60 8.47
N MET A 115 9.34 -22.70 9.41
CA MET A 115 8.33 -21.66 9.25
C MET A 115 8.97 -20.40 8.68
N VAL A 116 8.31 -19.81 7.69
CA VAL A 116 8.74 -18.57 7.03
C VAL A 116 7.57 -17.60 7.03
N VAL A 117 7.85 -16.34 7.38
CA VAL A 117 6.87 -15.25 7.35
C VAL A 117 7.26 -14.28 6.23
N ASN A 118 6.31 -13.95 5.38
CA ASN A 118 6.47 -13.03 4.24
C ASN A 118 7.64 -13.40 3.30
N GLY A 119 7.94 -14.70 3.17
CA GLY A 119 9.07 -15.18 2.35
C GLY A 119 8.82 -15.12 0.84
N ARG A 120 7.55 -14.95 0.42
CA ARG A 120 7.15 -15.05 -1.00
C ARG A 120 7.26 -13.74 -1.78
N GLY A 121 7.14 -12.58 -1.11
CA GLY A 121 7.26 -11.26 -1.76
C GLY A 121 6.24 -10.99 -2.87
N GLU A 122 5.12 -11.70 -2.86
CA GLU A 122 4.07 -11.59 -3.89
C GLU A 122 3.21 -10.34 -3.65
N SER A 123 2.63 -9.78 -4.72
CA SER A 123 1.76 -8.59 -4.64
C SER A 123 0.46 -8.78 -5.42
N ILE A 124 -0.62 -8.22 -4.90
CA ILE A 124 -1.89 -8.09 -5.60
C ILE A 124 -1.96 -6.72 -6.25
N THR A 125 -2.26 -6.70 -7.55
CA THR A 125 -2.39 -5.45 -8.31
C THR A 125 -3.80 -5.32 -8.85
N ILE A 126 -4.47 -4.23 -8.49
CA ILE A 126 -5.79 -3.86 -9.00
C ILE A 126 -5.56 -2.82 -10.10
N SER A 127 -6.03 -3.11 -11.30
CA SER A 127 -6.01 -2.19 -12.44
C SER A 127 -7.44 -1.90 -12.87
N ALA A 128 -7.79 -0.63 -13.03
CA ALA A 128 -9.08 -0.19 -13.51
C ALA A 128 -8.92 0.95 -14.51
N ASP A 129 -9.70 0.92 -15.58
CA ASP A 129 -9.84 2.04 -16.49
C ASP A 129 -11.02 2.89 -16.01
N ALA A 130 -10.72 4.13 -15.63
CA ALA A 130 -11.73 5.09 -15.21
C ALA A 130 -11.85 6.20 -16.25
N LEU A 131 -13.08 6.64 -16.51
CA LEU A 131 -13.33 7.90 -17.21
C LEU A 131 -13.43 8.99 -16.16
N VAL A 132 -12.46 9.91 -16.16
CA VAL A 132 -12.47 11.05 -15.25
C VAL A 132 -12.90 12.28 -16.03
N GLN A 133 -13.73 13.12 -15.41
CA GLN A 133 -14.13 14.39 -15.97
C GLN A 133 -12.87 15.22 -16.29
N GLY A 134 -12.71 15.57 -17.55
CA GLY A 134 -11.58 16.33 -18.07
C GLY A 134 -12.09 17.54 -18.85
N PHE A 135 -11.34 18.62 -18.82
CA PHE A 135 -11.65 19.86 -19.55
C PHE A 135 -10.47 20.22 -20.48
N PRO A 136 -10.68 20.67 -21.73
CA PRO A 136 -11.95 20.93 -22.43
C PRO A 136 -12.63 19.69 -23.03
N GLY A 137 -13.94 19.77 -23.29
CA GLY A 137 -14.67 18.70 -23.98
C GLY A 137 -15.86 19.14 -24.83
N SER A 138 -16.69 18.17 -25.20
CA SER A 138 -17.79 18.33 -26.16
C SER A 138 -19.18 18.21 -25.53
N ALA A 139 -19.28 17.93 -24.23
CA ALA A 139 -20.55 17.81 -23.53
C ALA A 139 -20.79 19.05 -22.64
N THR A 140 -22.01 19.59 -22.69
CA THR A 140 -22.46 20.63 -21.77
C THR A 140 -23.19 19.99 -20.59
N PRO A 141 -22.73 20.20 -19.34
CA PRO A 141 -23.40 19.62 -18.18
C PRO A 141 -24.77 20.27 -17.93
N ASN A 142 -25.74 19.49 -17.44
CA ASN A 142 -27.03 20.00 -17.02
C ASN A 142 -26.95 20.48 -15.57
N LEU A 143 -26.81 21.81 -15.37
CA LEU A 143 -26.54 22.41 -14.05
C LEU A 143 -27.74 23.16 -13.45
N ASN A 144 -28.97 22.99 -13.96
CA ASN A 144 -30.11 23.78 -13.48
C ASN A 144 -31.34 22.95 -13.02
N PRO A 145 -31.58 22.81 -11.69
CA PRO A 145 -30.68 23.12 -10.58
C PRO A 145 -29.82 21.90 -10.19
N MET A 146 -28.68 22.13 -9.54
CA MET A 146 -27.82 21.07 -9.00
C MET A 146 -28.39 20.57 -7.66
N TYR A 147 -28.77 19.30 -7.57
CA TYR A 147 -29.40 18.73 -6.37
C TYR A 147 -28.42 18.16 -5.33
N TYR A 148 -27.16 17.97 -5.71
CA TYR A 148 -26.11 17.39 -4.87
C TYR A 148 -24.82 18.18 -5.03
N GLU A 149 -23.92 18.02 -4.07
CA GLU A 149 -22.58 18.60 -4.12
C GLU A 149 -21.80 18.07 -5.31
N PRO A 150 -21.41 18.95 -6.27
CA PRO A 150 -20.59 18.54 -7.39
C PRO A 150 -19.12 18.48 -6.97
N ASP A 151 -18.35 17.58 -7.58
CA ASP A 151 -16.90 17.49 -7.32
C ASP A 151 -16.16 18.77 -7.73
N HIS A 152 -16.56 19.38 -8.86
CA HIS A 152 -15.92 20.57 -9.44
C HIS A 152 -16.96 21.50 -10.07
N ILE A 153 -16.72 22.82 -10.00
CA ILE A 153 -17.49 23.82 -10.73
C ILE A 153 -16.52 24.71 -11.51
N TYR A 154 -16.39 24.44 -12.80
CA TYR A 154 -15.51 25.20 -13.68
C TYR A 154 -16.19 26.45 -14.25
N VAL A 155 -15.46 27.56 -14.20
CA VAL A 155 -15.79 28.81 -14.90
C VAL A 155 -14.60 29.22 -15.75
N GLN A 156 -14.86 29.68 -16.98
CA GLN A 156 -13.81 30.28 -17.80
C GLN A 156 -13.98 31.78 -17.88
N VAL A 157 -12.87 32.50 -17.68
CA VAL A 157 -12.81 33.95 -17.80
C VAL A 157 -11.83 34.32 -18.92
N MET A 158 -12.25 35.22 -19.78
CA MET A 158 -11.44 35.80 -20.85
C MET A 158 -11.52 37.31 -20.78
N THR A 159 -10.38 37.98 -20.98
CA THR A 159 -10.34 39.44 -21.15
C THR A 159 -9.92 39.82 -22.55
N THR A 160 -10.62 40.76 -23.19
CA THR A 160 -10.19 41.36 -24.45
C THR A 160 -9.19 42.50 -24.23
N ASP A 161 -9.22 43.12 -23.05
CA ASP A 161 -8.31 44.18 -22.63
C ASP A 161 -7.95 44.06 -21.14
N LYS A 162 -6.72 43.58 -20.87
CA LYS A 162 -6.16 43.44 -19.52
C LYS A 162 -5.86 44.76 -18.82
N SER A 163 -5.83 45.89 -19.53
CA SER A 163 -5.57 47.20 -18.92
C SER A 163 -6.79 47.77 -18.18
N GLN A 164 -7.98 47.29 -18.53
CA GLN A 164 -9.24 47.70 -17.93
C GLN A 164 -9.51 46.89 -16.66
N VAL A 165 -9.76 47.60 -15.56
CA VAL A 165 -10.17 47.00 -14.29
C VAL A 165 -11.66 46.67 -14.36
N GLY A 166 -12.03 45.51 -13.85
CA GLY A 166 -13.42 45.08 -13.78
C GLY A 166 -13.52 43.59 -13.49
N GLY A 167 -14.74 43.10 -13.28
CA GLY A 167 -14.93 41.69 -13.01
C GLY A 167 -16.37 41.23 -13.11
N VAL A 168 -16.58 39.94 -12.87
CA VAL A 168 -17.89 39.31 -12.80
C VAL A 168 -18.22 38.95 -11.36
N VAL A 169 -19.48 39.09 -11.00
CA VAL A 169 -20.02 38.58 -9.72
C VAL A 169 -20.75 37.27 -10.00
N ILE A 170 -20.46 36.26 -9.18
CA ILE A 170 -21.09 34.95 -9.19
C ILE A 170 -21.77 34.77 -7.83
N SER A 171 -23.06 34.47 -7.84
CA SER A 171 -23.88 34.29 -6.64
C SER A 171 -24.99 33.27 -6.91
N PRO A 172 -25.62 32.69 -5.87
CA PRO A 172 -26.79 31.85 -6.03
C PRO A 172 -28.01 32.64 -6.55
N VAL A 173 -28.92 31.98 -7.29
CA VAL A 173 -30.17 32.58 -7.83
C VAL A 173 -31.24 32.74 -6.74
N GLN A 174 -31.37 31.78 -5.82
CA GLN A 174 -32.35 31.87 -4.74
C GLN A 174 -31.84 32.72 -3.57
N GLY A 175 -32.20 34.00 -3.59
CA GLY A 175 -32.70 34.83 -2.47
C GLY A 175 -31.87 35.05 -1.19
N ASN A 176 -30.96 34.16 -0.83
CA ASN A 176 -30.08 34.30 0.32
C ASN A 176 -28.68 34.59 -0.22
N ASN A 177 -28.24 35.85 -0.10
CA ASN A 177 -26.90 36.31 -0.46
C ASN A 177 -25.84 35.75 0.53
N ASP A 178 -25.92 34.46 0.84
CA ASP A 178 -25.08 33.77 1.81
C ASP A 178 -23.64 33.73 1.31
N TRP A 179 -23.44 33.81 -0.01
CA TRP A 179 -22.14 34.09 -0.57
C TRP A 179 -22.22 34.80 -1.91
N TYR A 180 -21.16 35.52 -2.22
CA TYR A 180 -20.87 35.95 -3.58
C TYR A 180 -19.36 35.92 -3.80
N LEU A 181 -19.00 35.64 -5.04
CA LEU A 181 -17.63 35.55 -5.49
C LEU A 181 -17.45 36.55 -6.62
N THR A 182 -16.41 37.39 -6.52
CA THR A 182 -16.07 38.32 -7.59
C THR A 182 -14.76 37.92 -8.25
N LEU A 183 -14.75 37.81 -9.57
CA LEU A 183 -13.58 37.53 -10.39
C LEU A 183 -13.18 38.82 -11.10
N ASN A 184 -12.12 39.47 -10.62
CA ASN A 184 -11.69 40.78 -11.06
C ASN A 184 -10.33 40.71 -11.77
N ILE A 185 -10.17 41.53 -12.80
CA ILE A 185 -8.88 41.86 -13.39
C ILE A 185 -8.32 43.04 -12.63
N THR A 186 -7.21 42.81 -11.93
CA THR A 186 -6.59 43.81 -11.06
C THR A 186 -5.12 44.02 -11.47
N PRO A 187 -4.65 45.26 -11.63
CA PRO A 187 -3.24 45.54 -11.81
C PRO A 187 -2.48 45.27 -10.51
N ILE A 188 -1.48 44.40 -10.58
CA ILE A 188 -0.52 44.14 -9.50
C ILE A 188 0.80 44.84 -9.81
N LEU A 189 1.38 45.48 -8.79
CA LEU A 189 2.69 46.10 -8.88
C LEU A 189 3.77 45.07 -8.55
N ILE A 190 4.67 44.81 -9.48
CA ILE A 190 5.87 44.00 -9.23
C ILE A 190 7.13 44.87 -9.18
N SER A 191 8.08 44.50 -8.33
CA SER A 191 9.36 45.22 -8.20
C SER A 191 10.23 45.01 -9.44
N GLY A 192 10.56 46.09 -10.14
CA GLY A 192 11.40 46.05 -11.35
C GLY A 192 12.92 46.04 -11.14
N PHE A 193 13.43 45.83 -9.91
CA PHE A 193 14.87 45.92 -9.63
C PHE A 193 15.41 44.69 -8.88
N SER A 194 16.43 44.06 -9.48
CA SER A 194 17.42 43.22 -8.81
C SER A 194 18.63 44.10 -8.45
N GLY A 195 18.70 44.55 -7.20
CA GLY A 195 19.89 45.20 -6.65
C GLY A 195 19.71 46.67 -6.31
N SER A 196 19.38 46.94 -5.05
CA SER A 196 19.68 48.21 -4.40
C SER A 196 20.01 47.92 -2.95
N GLN A 197 21.24 48.21 -2.53
CA GLN A 197 21.58 48.17 -1.11
C GLN A 197 20.83 49.26 -0.35
N ALA A 198 20.27 48.90 0.80
CA ALA A 198 19.57 49.84 1.67
C ALA A 198 20.54 50.93 2.17
N PRO A 199 20.11 52.20 2.32
CA PRO A 199 20.94 53.23 2.91
C PRO A 199 21.25 52.90 4.37
N VAL A 200 22.53 52.90 4.75
CA VAL A 200 23.02 52.42 6.05
C VAL A 200 22.69 53.35 7.22
N ASN A 201 22.29 54.61 6.99
CA ASN A 201 21.92 55.53 8.08
C ASN A 201 20.73 56.42 7.68
N LEU A 202 19.68 56.41 8.50
CA LEU A 202 18.56 57.35 8.43
C LEU A 202 18.89 58.59 9.29
N PRO A 203 18.83 59.83 8.76
CA PRO A 203 19.05 61.02 9.56
C PRO A 203 17.80 61.40 10.37
N ASN A 204 18.01 62.07 11.50
CA ASN A 204 16.97 62.42 12.45
C ASN A 204 16.06 63.53 11.92
N LEU A 205 14.74 63.34 12.05
CA LEU A 205 13.70 64.25 11.55
C LEU A 205 13.37 65.33 12.60
N THR A 206 13.86 66.55 12.39
CA THR A 206 13.32 67.76 13.05
C THR A 206 13.03 68.78 11.96
N VAL A 207 11.77 69.16 11.74
CA VAL A 207 11.40 70.09 10.67
C VAL A 207 10.53 71.21 11.20
N GLU A 208 11.02 72.45 11.09
CA GLU A 208 10.18 73.63 10.93
C GLU A 208 10.04 73.93 9.43
N SER A 209 8.79 73.89 8.94
CA SER A 209 8.27 74.47 7.70
C SER A 209 9.10 74.32 6.41
N VAL A 210 8.76 73.37 5.54
CA VAL A 210 9.24 73.39 4.15
C VAL A 210 8.11 73.10 3.14
N PRO A 211 7.90 73.98 2.14
CA PRO A 211 7.04 73.73 0.98
C PRO A 211 7.61 72.57 0.14
N GLY A 212 6.81 71.52 -0.06
CA GLY A 212 7.14 70.40 -0.93
C GLY A 212 8.09 69.37 -0.30
N ILE A 213 7.50 68.40 0.41
CA ILE A 213 8.21 67.28 1.05
C ILE A 213 9.17 66.55 0.08
N SER A 214 8.82 66.44 -1.20
CA SER A 214 9.67 65.81 -2.23
C SER A 214 10.95 66.59 -2.53
N ALA A 215 10.92 67.93 -2.51
CA ALA A 215 12.10 68.77 -2.70
C ALA A 215 13.02 68.69 -1.47
N TRP A 216 12.42 68.73 -0.27
CA TRP A 216 13.14 68.58 1.00
C TRP A 216 13.87 67.23 1.11
N ILE A 217 13.19 66.13 0.78
CA ILE A 217 13.78 64.77 0.81
C ILE A 217 14.97 64.66 -0.16
N ASN A 218 14.83 65.17 -1.38
CA ASN A 218 15.90 65.14 -2.38
C ASN A 218 17.11 66.02 -2.02
N SER A 219 16.91 67.07 -1.21
CA SER A 219 18.02 67.92 -0.74
C SER A 219 18.74 67.38 0.49
N ILE A 220 18.04 66.69 1.40
CA ILE A 220 18.57 66.28 2.71
C ILE A 220 19.17 64.87 2.67
N LEU A 221 18.50 63.91 2.01
CA LEU A 221 18.94 62.49 2.02
C LEU A 221 19.99 62.23 0.93
N ARG A 222 19.65 62.55 -0.33
CA ARG A 222 20.51 62.41 -1.52
C ARG A 222 19.84 63.08 -2.72
N PRO A 223 20.59 63.75 -3.61
CA PRO A 223 20.06 64.19 -4.90
C PRO A 223 19.38 63.03 -5.64
N ASN A 224 18.12 63.21 -6.04
CA ASN A 224 17.28 62.21 -6.72
C ASN A 224 16.88 60.99 -5.87
N TRP A 225 16.93 61.07 -4.53
CA TRP A 225 16.42 60.00 -3.65
C TRP A 225 14.99 59.58 -4.01
N THR A 226 14.09 60.54 -4.23
CA THR A 226 12.70 60.21 -4.61
C THR A 226 12.63 59.51 -5.96
N LYS A 227 13.58 59.71 -6.88
CA LYS A 227 13.65 58.96 -8.15
C LYS A 227 14.21 57.53 -7.97
N LEU A 228 15.02 57.30 -6.94
CA LEU A 228 15.56 55.98 -6.60
C LEU A 228 14.53 55.11 -5.88
N VAL A 229 13.66 55.74 -5.07
CA VAL A 229 12.56 55.06 -4.36
C VAL A 229 11.28 55.03 -5.19
N GLN A 230 11.17 55.85 -6.24
CA GLN A 230 10.30 55.60 -7.39
C GLN A 230 10.87 54.41 -8.18
N GLY A 231 10.90 53.23 -7.56
CA GLY A 231 11.06 51.99 -8.29
C GLY A 231 10.03 51.99 -9.41
N SER A 232 10.48 51.82 -10.64
CA SER A 232 9.61 51.64 -11.80
C SER A 232 8.90 50.31 -11.64
N GLY A 233 7.87 50.28 -10.79
CA GLY A 233 7.00 49.13 -10.64
C GLY A 233 6.34 48.87 -11.99
N VAL A 234 6.53 47.68 -12.54
CA VAL A 234 5.80 47.27 -13.73
C VAL A 234 4.43 46.82 -13.24
N SER A 235 3.38 47.48 -13.72
CA SER A 235 2.01 47.02 -13.49
C SER A 235 1.75 45.82 -14.39
N GLN A 236 1.48 44.66 -13.79
CA GLN A 236 1.03 43.47 -14.49
C GLN A 236 -0.42 43.20 -14.13
N SER A 237 -1.26 42.89 -15.09
CA SER A 237 -2.65 42.53 -14.79
C SER A 237 -2.70 41.09 -14.29
N ALA A 238 -3.47 40.85 -13.23
CA ALA A 238 -3.71 39.53 -12.67
C ALA A 238 -5.22 39.27 -12.56
N LEU A 239 -5.59 37.99 -12.64
CA LEU A 239 -6.92 37.55 -12.29
C LEU A 239 -6.98 37.32 -10.78
N THR A 240 -7.84 38.08 -10.13
CA THR A 240 -8.02 38.09 -8.70
C THR A 240 -9.43 37.65 -8.33
N MET A 241 -9.57 37.03 -7.16
CA MET A 241 -10.85 36.61 -6.63
C MET A 241 -11.09 37.21 -5.25
N THR A 242 -12.33 37.60 -5.00
CA THR A 242 -12.80 37.96 -3.66
C THR A 242 -14.00 37.08 -3.33
N LEU A 243 -13.93 36.38 -2.21
CA LEU A 243 -15.01 35.53 -1.72
C LEU A 243 -15.57 36.14 -0.44
N VAL A 244 -16.87 36.41 -0.45
CA VAL A 244 -17.61 36.92 0.71
C VAL A 244 -18.64 35.87 1.11
N LYS A 245 -18.65 35.52 2.40
CA LYS A 245 -19.57 34.55 3.01
C LYS A 245 -20.32 35.23 4.15
N ASN A 246 -21.64 35.20 4.15
CA ASN A 246 -22.53 35.80 5.15
C ASN A 246 -22.16 37.27 5.46
N GLY A 247 -21.77 38.03 4.42
CA GLY A 247 -21.33 39.43 4.53
C GLY A 247 -19.87 39.64 4.96
N ASN A 248 -19.13 38.60 5.35
CA ASN A 248 -17.71 38.69 5.72
C ASN A 248 -16.80 38.21 4.58
N ALA A 249 -15.80 39.02 4.21
CA ALA A 249 -14.80 38.62 3.23
C ALA A 249 -13.91 37.51 3.80
N THR A 250 -13.97 36.30 3.23
CA THR A 250 -13.05 35.21 3.56
C THR A 250 -11.65 35.56 3.06
N PHE A 251 -11.57 36.08 1.83
CA PHE A 251 -10.38 36.70 1.27
C PHE A 251 -10.79 37.75 0.25
N SER A 252 -9.90 38.71 -0.01
CA SER A 252 -10.12 39.78 -0.97
C SER A 252 -8.90 39.98 -1.86
N ASN A 253 -9.14 40.18 -3.15
CA ASN A 253 -8.11 40.34 -4.18
C ASN A 253 -7.04 39.23 -4.17
N PHE A 254 -7.45 38.00 -3.87
CA PHE A 254 -6.56 36.84 -3.91
C PHE A 254 -6.13 36.57 -5.34
N ILE A 255 -4.82 36.52 -5.60
CA ILE A 255 -4.28 36.32 -6.94
C ILE A 255 -4.41 34.84 -7.30
N ILE A 256 -5.27 34.53 -8.27
CA ILE A 256 -5.39 33.17 -8.81
C ILE A 256 -4.38 32.97 -9.92
N ILE A 257 -4.33 33.91 -10.87
CA ILE A 257 -3.47 33.83 -12.03
C ILE A 257 -2.73 35.16 -12.22
N PRO A 258 -1.41 35.21 -12.00
CA PRO A 258 -0.62 36.38 -12.29
C PRO A 258 -0.36 36.53 -13.80
N ASN A 259 -0.08 37.75 -14.24
CA ASN A 259 0.36 38.08 -15.60
C ASN A 259 -0.56 37.51 -16.70
N ILE A 260 -1.82 37.96 -16.70
CA ILE A 260 -2.79 37.52 -17.70
C ILE A 260 -2.57 38.15 -19.09
N GLU A 261 -3.06 37.48 -20.12
CA GLU A 261 -2.98 37.83 -21.54
C GLU A 261 -4.37 38.15 -22.11
N ASN A 262 -4.41 39.00 -23.14
CA ASN A 262 -5.65 39.31 -23.84
C ASN A 262 -6.07 38.11 -24.72
N ASN A 263 -7.38 37.87 -24.81
CA ASN A 263 -8.03 36.83 -25.61
C ASN A 263 -7.61 35.39 -25.24
N ARG A 264 -7.16 35.20 -24.00
CA ARG A 264 -6.86 33.88 -23.43
C ARG A 264 -7.91 33.49 -22.42
N ASN A 265 -8.42 32.26 -22.54
CA ASN A 265 -9.37 31.68 -21.58
C ASN A 265 -8.60 31.14 -20.38
N TYR A 266 -8.98 31.59 -19.20
CA TYR A 266 -8.49 31.13 -17.91
C TYR A 266 -9.57 30.34 -17.21
N THR A 267 -9.31 29.07 -16.95
CA THR A 267 -10.23 28.19 -16.22
C THR A 267 -9.96 28.28 -14.73
N ILE A 268 -11.04 28.39 -13.96
CA ILE A 268 -11.02 28.46 -12.50
C ILE A 268 -12.00 27.41 -12.00
N ASP A 269 -11.56 26.59 -11.06
CA ASP A 269 -12.44 25.73 -10.29
C ASP A 269 -12.94 26.48 -9.07
N LEU A 270 -14.24 26.72 -8.97
CA LEU A 270 -14.82 27.44 -7.84
C LEU A 270 -14.85 26.61 -6.56
N LEU A 271 -14.77 25.28 -6.66
CA LEU A 271 -14.82 24.35 -5.52
C LEU A 271 -13.45 23.87 -5.06
N ASP A 272 -12.36 24.49 -5.53
CA ASP A 272 -11.03 24.21 -5.01
C ASP A 272 -11.02 24.36 -3.47
N ASP A 273 -10.49 23.35 -2.77
CA ASP A 273 -10.39 23.30 -1.31
C ASP A 273 -9.71 24.56 -0.74
N ALA A 274 -8.79 25.18 -1.50
CA ALA A 274 -8.11 26.41 -1.10
C ALA A 274 -9.05 27.60 -0.90
N TYR A 275 -10.20 27.63 -1.58
CA TYR A 275 -11.20 28.70 -1.46
C TYR A 275 -12.24 28.41 -0.37
N GLY A 276 -12.46 27.14 -0.05
CA GLY A 276 -13.39 26.69 1.00
C GLY A 276 -14.85 27.04 0.72
N LEU A 277 -15.24 27.25 -0.54
CA LEU A 277 -16.62 27.58 -0.92
C LEU A 277 -17.58 26.40 -0.68
N ALA A 278 -17.13 25.16 -0.90
CA ALA A 278 -17.95 23.95 -0.80
C ALA A 278 -18.71 23.83 0.54
N SER A 279 -18.07 24.18 1.65
CA SER A 279 -18.61 24.09 3.02
C SER A 279 -19.89 24.89 3.31
N ILE A 280 -20.28 25.83 2.44
CA ILE A 280 -21.42 26.73 2.65
C ILE A 280 -22.47 26.64 1.54
N LEU A 281 -22.32 25.70 0.61
CA LEU A 281 -23.27 25.54 -0.48
C LEU A 281 -24.52 24.81 0.01
N GLU A 282 -25.68 25.40 -0.29
CA GLU A 282 -26.98 24.78 -0.07
C GLU A 282 -27.54 24.22 -1.38
N TYR A 283 -28.20 23.06 -1.30
CA TYR A 283 -28.78 22.36 -2.46
C TYR A 283 -30.31 22.30 -2.33
N PRO A 284 -31.08 22.50 -3.43
CA PRO A 284 -30.63 22.61 -4.81
C PRO A 284 -29.99 23.98 -5.15
N LEU A 285 -28.78 23.94 -5.74
CA LEU A 285 -27.99 25.11 -6.09
C LEU A 285 -28.23 25.51 -7.55
N GLU A 286 -28.57 26.78 -7.76
CA GLU A 286 -28.61 27.41 -9.07
C GLU A 286 -27.69 28.63 -9.05
N ILE A 287 -26.73 28.69 -9.98
CA ILE A 287 -25.75 29.78 -10.06
C ILE A 287 -26.27 30.83 -11.05
N SER A 288 -26.32 32.09 -10.60
CA SER A 288 -26.67 33.23 -11.45
C SER A 288 -25.44 33.66 -12.24
N THR A 289 -25.38 33.34 -13.54
CA THR A 289 -24.40 33.96 -14.46
C THR A 289 -25.01 34.27 -15.82
N PRO A 290 -24.74 35.45 -16.44
CA PRO A 290 -24.10 36.65 -15.89
C PRO A 290 -25.10 37.82 -15.70
N ILE A 291 -24.97 38.61 -14.63
CA ILE A 291 -25.47 39.99 -14.61
C ILE A 291 -24.27 40.94 -14.43
N SER A 292 -24.05 41.75 -15.46
CA SER A 292 -22.98 42.73 -15.68
C SER A 292 -21.54 42.20 -15.75
N SER A 293 -21.16 41.55 -16.85
CA SER A 293 -19.75 41.54 -17.24
C SER A 293 -19.43 42.87 -17.94
N PRO A 294 -18.32 43.55 -17.59
CA PRO A 294 -17.79 44.64 -18.39
C PRO A 294 -17.59 44.18 -19.85
N PRO A 295 -17.71 45.06 -20.86
CA PRO A 295 -17.59 44.68 -22.26
C PRO A 295 -16.24 44.02 -22.61
N ASN A 296 -15.21 44.22 -21.77
CA ASN A 296 -13.89 43.63 -21.94
C ASN A 296 -13.71 42.27 -21.26
N ILE A 297 -14.67 41.77 -20.47
CA ILE A 297 -14.57 40.51 -19.73
C ILE A 297 -15.70 39.59 -20.15
N HIS A 298 -15.34 38.42 -20.65
CA HIS A 298 -16.25 37.36 -21.03
C HIS A 298 -16.12 36.21 -20.06
N VAL A 299 -17.27 35.67 -19.65
CA VAL A 299 -17.35 34.56 -18.70
C VAL A 299 -18.20 33.48 -19.33
N TYR A 300 -17.67 32.26 -19.35
CA TYR A 300 -18.35 31.10 -19.91
C TYR A 300 -18.69 30.15 -18.77
N TYR A 301 -19.99 29.89 -18.62
CA TYR A 301 -20.58 28.94 -17.69
C TYR A 301 -21.98 28.54 -18.20
N PRO A 302 -22.36 27.24 -18.19
CA PRO A 302 -21.52 26.09 -17.89
C PRO A 302 -20.39 25.92 -18.91
N VAL A 303 -19.31 25.31 -18.46
CA VAL A 303 -18.14 25.02 -19.29
C VAL A 303 -18.28 23.63 -19.93
N ASN A 304 -17.89 23.46 -21.19
CA ASN A 304 -17.97 22.16 -21.86
C ASN A 304 -16.94 21.17 -21.29
N VAL A 305 -17.42 20.07 -20.74
CA VAL A 305 -16.59 19.01 -20.15
C VAL A 305 -16.52 17.80 -21.08
N GLY A 306 -15.41 17.09 -21.00
CA GLY A 306 -15.15 15.83 -21.68
C GLY A 306 -14.73 14.78 -20.66
N TYR A 307 -14.38 13.60 -21.13
CA TYR A 307 -13.85 12.55 -20.28
C TYR A 307 -12.49 12.13 -20.79
N ILE A 308 -11.53 11.99 -19.89
CA ILE A 308 -10.21 11.43 -20.17
C ILE A 308 -10.12 10.03 -19.57
N SER A 309 -9.47 9.12 -20.28
CA SER A 309 -9.19 7.78 -19.76
C SER A 309 -8.04 7.88 -18.75
N LEU A 310 -8.29 7.41 -17.53
CA LEU A 310 -7.31 7.28 -16.47
C LEU A 310 -7.11 5.81 -16.14
N LEU A 311 -5.87 5.32 -16.27
CA LEU A 311 -5.50 4.02 -15.76
C LEU A 311 -5.20 4.15 -14.26
N VAL A 312 -6.06 3.56 -13.44
CA VAL A 312 -5.83 3.40 -12.01
C VAL A 312 -5.10 2.08 -11.81
N LYS A 313 -3.90 2.11 -11.22
CA LYS A 313 -3.14 0.91 -10.85
C LYS A 313 -2.70 1.02 -9.40
N ASN A 314 -3.22 0.15 -8.55
CA ASN A 314 -2.81 0.06 -7.15
C ASN A 314 -2.23 -1.33 -6.87
N SER A 315 -1.13 -1.39 -6.11
CA SER A 315 -0.41 -2.64 -5.80
C SER A 315 -0.16 -2.75 -4.31
N HIS A 316 -0.58 -3.87 -3.73
CA HIS A 316 -0.44 -4.18 -2.31
C HIS A 316 0.40 -5.45 -2.14
N GLN A 317 1.37 -5.42 -1.22
CA GLN A 317 2.19 -6.58 -0.88
C GLN A 317 1.39 -7.58 -0.06
N MET A 318 1.48 -8.86 -0.40
CA MET A 318 0.72 -9.91 0.25
C MET A 318 1.51 -10.49 1.42
N GLY A 319 0.92 -10.44 2.61
CA GLY A 319 1.45 -11.15 3.77
C GLY A 319 1.28 -12.67 3.60
N SER A 320 2.29 -13.45 3.98
CA SER A 320 2.25 -14.91 3.94
C SER A 320 2.83 -15.56 5.20
N LEU A 321 2.27 -16.71 5.57
CA LEU A 321 2.85 -17.62 6.56
C LEU A 321 3.03 -18.97 5.87
N GLU A 322 4.25 -19.49 5.83
CA GLU A 322 4.61 -20.69 5.07
C GLU A 322 5.32 -21.70 5.96
N PHE A 323 5.00 -22.98 5.76
CA PHE A 323 5.74 -24.13 6.24
C PHE A 323 6.43 -24.78 5.05
N GLN A 324 7.75 -24.92 5.14
CA GLN A 324 8.57 -25.60 4.16
C GLN A 324 8.96 -26.97 4.69
N SER A 325 8.57 -28.03 3.98
CA SER A 325 8.87 -29.39 4.40
C SER A 325 10.30 -29.78 4.04
N ASN A 326 10.88 -30.64 4.86
CA ASN A 326 12.14 -31.35 4.60
C ASN A 326 11.93 -32.85 4.88
N ASN A 327 11.07 -33.44 4.04
CA ASN A 327 10.73 -34.87 4.05
C ASN A 327 11.87 -35.70 3.43
N LYS A 328 12.06 -36.93 3.91
CA LYS A 328 13.11 -37.87 3.49
C LYS A 328 12.56 -39.11 2.79
N TYR A 329 11.33 -39.51 3.11
CA TYR A 329 10.70 -40.76 2.63
C TYR A 329 9.41 -40.52 1.83
N TRP A 330 8.94 -39.27 1.79
CA TRP A 330 7.73 -38.80 1.13
C TRP A 330 7.98 -37.52 0.34
N ILE A 331 7.02 -37.16 -0.53
CA ILE A 331 7.10 -35.95 -1.35
C ILE A 331 7.12 -34.69 -0.49
N GLN A 332 7.82 -33.65 -0.97
CA GLN A 332 7.81 -32.34 -0.32
C GLN A 332 6.45 -31.68 -0.51
N GLN A 333 5.94 -31.07 0.56
CA GLN A 333 4.65 -30.41 0.64
C GLN A 333 4.81 -29.14 1.46
N ASN A 334 4.84 -28.01 0.76
CA ASN A 334 4.89 -26.70 1.39
C ASN A 334 3.47 -26.19 1.56
N TYR A 335 3.09 -25.86 2.79
CA TYR A 335 1.78 -25.29 3.10
C TYR A 335 1.95 -23.81 3.36
N TYR A 336 1.09 -22.99 2.80
CA TYR A 336 1.13 -21.57 3.11
C TYR A 336 -0.26 -20.95 3.18
N TYR A 337 -0.38 -19.99 4.07
CA TYR A 337 -1.53 -19.12 4.22
C TYR A 337 -1.22 -17.76 3.61
N GLN A 338 -2.11 -17.25 2.77
CA GLN A 338 -1.93 -15.96 2.11
C GLN A 338 -3.27 -15.34 1.73
N GLN A 339 -3.49 -14.07 2.09
CA GLN A 339 -4.72 -13.31 1.79
C GLN A 339 -6.03 -14.07 2.11
N GLY A 340 -6.07 -14.84 3.21
CA GLY A 340 -7.25 -15.63 3.54
C GLY A 340 -7.39 -16.95 2.76
N GLY A 341 -6.43 -17.32 1.92
CA GLY A 341 -6.37 -18.64 1.30
C GLY A 341 -5.41 -19.57 2.03
N VAL A 342 -5.62 -20.87 1.94
CA VAL A 342 -4.64 -21.90 2.32
C VAL A 342 -4.31 -22.71 1.08
N PHE A 343 -3.03 -22.89 0.82
CA PHE A 343 -2.52 -23.51 -0.39
C PHE A 343 -1.49 -24.58 -0.05
N LEU A 344 -1.41 -25.58 -0.92
CA LEU A 344 -0.41 -26.63 -0.91
C LEU A 344 0.41 -26.51 -2.19
N GLU A 345 1.72 -26.32 -2.02
CA GLU A 345 2.70 -26.33 -3.09
C GLU A 345 3.56 -27.59 -3.00
N GLN A 346 3.77 -28.23 -4.14
CA GLN A 346 4.73 -29.31 -4.30
C GLN A 346 5.88 -28.78 -5.16
N PRO A 347 7.07 -28.57 -4.57
CA PRO A 347 8.20 -27.99 -5.28
C PRO A 347 8.50 -28.73 -6.59
N GLY A 348 8.40 -28.02 -7.72
CA GLY A 348 8.68 -28.54 -9.06
C GLY A 348 7.55 -29.30 -9.76
N ASP A 349 6.37 -29.45 -9.14
CA ASP A 349 5.20 -30.08 -9.76
C ASP A 349 4.08 -29.05 -9.96
N GLY A 350 3.56 -28.49 -8.87
CA GLY A 350 2.49 -27.52 -8.94
C GLY A 350 1.92 -27.14 -7.59
N MET A 351 0.77 -26.48 -7.64
CA MET A 351 0.13 -25.89 -6.48
C MET A 351 -1.37 -26.08 -6.56
N VAL A 352 -1.98 -26.39 -5.42
CA VAL A 352 -3.42 -26.54 -5.28
C VAL A 352 -3.91 -25.74 -4.09
N ALA A 353 -5.06 -25.10 -4.24
CA ALA A 353 -5.69 -24.43 -3.13
C ALA A 353 -6.49 -25.42 -2.29
N LYS A 354 -6.24 -25.41 -0.98
CA LYS A 354 -6.98 -26.19 0.02
C LYS A 354 -8.22 -25.44 0.48
N VAL A 355 -8.10 -24.13 0.65
CA VAL A 355 -9.20 -23.23 1.01
C VAL A 355 -9.07 -21.96 0.19
N MET A 356 -10.13 -21.58 -0.51
CA MET A 356 -10.18 -20.34 -1.29
C MET A 356 -10.17 -19.12 -0.37
N PRO A 357 -9.45 -18.05 -0.73
CA PRO A 357 -9.61 -16.76 -0.08
C PRO A 357 -11.02 -16.21 -0.28
N LEU A 358 -11.51 -15.45 0.70
CA LEU A 358 -12.80 -14.76 0.63
C LEU A 358 -12.66 -13.50 -0.23
N ILE A 359 -12.63 -13.68 -1.56
CA ILE A 359 -12.65 -12.58 -2.52
C ILE A 359 -14.02 -12.61 -3.21
N SER A 360 -14.76 -11.51 -3.09
CA SER A 360 -16.00 -11.29 -3.81
C SER A 360 -15.88 -10.03 -4.65
N ILE A 361 -16.18 -10.15 -5.93
CA ILE A 361 -16.27 -9.01 -6.85
C ILE A 361 -17.75 -8.92 -7.23
N THR A 362 -18.46 -7.98 -6.61
CA THR A 362 -19.87 -7.73 -6.89
C THR A 362 -20.02 -6.42 -7.65
N ASN A 363 -20.76 -6.49 -8.75
CA ASN A 363 -21.19 -5.33 -9.50
C ASN A 363 -22.55 -4.89 -8.95
N GLU A 364 -22.55 -4.06 -7.90
CA GLU A 364 -23.78 -3.71 -7.17
C GLU A 364 -24.57 -2.59 -7.86
N THR A 365 -23.95 -1.81 -8.76
CA THR A 365 -24.58 -0.60 -9.35
C THR A 365 -24.20 -0.32 -10.81
N GLY A 366 -23.50 -1.23 -11.49
CA GLY A 366 -22.86 -0.96 -12.79
C GLY A 366 -21.40 -0.52 -12.67
N ILE A 367 -20.93 -0.25 -11.45
CA ILE A 367 -19.52 0.02 -11.11
C ILE A 367 -19.00 -1.20 -10.32
N PRO A 368 -17.94 -1.89 -10.76
CA PRO A 368 -17.39 -3.01 -10.03
C PRO A 368 -16.80 -2.53 -8.69
N SER A 369 -17.33 -3.04 -7.58
CA SER A 369 -16.74 -2.83 -6.26
C SER A 369 -15.86 -4.03 -5.90
N VAL A 370 -14.60 -3.77 -5.54
CA VAL A 370 -13.65 -4.80 -5.10
C VAL A 370 -13.29 -4.47 -3.66
N LYS A 371 -13.83 -5.22 -2.70
CA LYS A 371 -13.46 -5.11 -1.28
C LYS A 371 -12.39 -6.15 -0.95
N ILE A 372 -11.13 -5.71 -0.91
CA ILE A 372 -10.02 -6.50 -0.39
C ILE A 372 -9.70 -5.93 0.99
N ILE A 373 -9.75 -6.76 2.03
CA ILE A 373 -9.32 -6.34 3.36
C ILE A 373 -7.99 -6.99 3.68
N ASP A 374 -6.98 -6.15 3.85
CA ASP A 374 -5.64 -6.57 4.23
C ASP A 374 -5.60 -6.97 5.71
N ILE A 375 -5.10 -8.17 5.99
CA ILE A 375 -4.78 -8.62 7.35
C ILE A 375 -3.28 -8.46 7.55
N VAL A 376 -2.87 -7.40 8.26
CA VAL A 376 -1.46 -7.15 8.58
C VAL A 376 -1.07 -7.97 9.80
N ILE A 377 -0.22 -8.99 9.61
CA ILE A 377 0.34 -9.79 10.70
C ILE A 377 1.65 -9.12 11.16
N THR A 378 1.64 -8.54 12.36
CA THR A 378 2.85 -8.01 13.00
C THR A 378 3.36 -9.00 14.07
N PRO A 379 4.64 -9.41 14.02
CA PRO A 379 5.22 -10.23 15.09
C PRO A 379 5.38 -9.37 16.35
N VAL A 380 4.80 -9.82 17.47
CA VAL A 380 5.01 -9.19 18.78
C VAL A 380 6.07 -10.02 19.53
N GLY A 381 7.30 -9.51 19.61
CA GLY A 381 8.36 -10.19 20.34
C GLY A 381 9.79 -9.69 20.08
N GLN A 382 10.12 -8.49 20.55
CA GLN A 382 11.44 -8.23 21.12
C GLN A 382 11.23 -7.45 22.42
N SER A 383 11.27 -8.16 23.55
CA SER A 383 11.59 -7.48 24.81
C SER A 383 13.06 -7.10 24.74
N ASN A 384 13.35 -5.81 24.82
CA ASN A 384 14.70 -5.34 25.08
C ASN A 384 15.23 -6.05 26.34
N ILE A 385 16.29 -6.83 26.17
CA ILE A 385 17.27 -7.11 27.21
C ILE A 385 18.58 -6.54 26.71
#